data_AF-A0A444YNG3-F1
#
_entry.id   AF-A0A444YNG3-F1
#
_cell.length_a   1.000
_cell.length_b   1.000
_cell.length_c   1.000
_cell.angle_alpha   90.00
_cell.angle_beta   90.00
_cell.angle_gamma   90.00
#
_symmetry.space_group_name_H-M   'P 1'
#
loop_
_entity.id
_entity.type
_entity.pdbx_description
1 polymer ?
#
loop_
_entity_poly.entity_id
_entity_poly.type
_entity_poly.pdbx_seq_one_letter_code
_entity_poly.pdbx_strand_id
1 'polypeptide(L)'
;MNLKEIVLRSNLYGTRDASICINGPGYVTAQDIILPPSVEIVDNTQHIANLIEPINLCIRLQIERNRGYCIKRLKNFQDGSYPIDAVFMPVRNANHSIHSYVNGNEKQEILFLEIWTNGSLTPKEALYEASRNLIDLFIPFLHAGAENLKLEKNQHKVTLPELPPRIYNCLKRSNIHTLLDLFNTSHENLMKIEDFRIEDRPKVRRFGIDGLSIGPILLTGFITTIATLAAQPVTRESRLFHFLMLAMYSGQIGPFSCQDILLFFIMWELELIPVYILLSMWGGKKRLYSATKFILYTAGSSIFLLMGILGIGLYSSNEPTLNFETLTNQSYPGVLEIIFYMGFLFTFAVKLPIIPLHTWLPDTHGEAHYSTCMLLAGILLKMGAYGLVRINMELLPHAHSIFSPWLMLLGSIQIIYAASTSLGQRNLKKRIAYSSVSHMGFIIIGIGSISDTGLNGAILQSISHGFIGAALFFLAGTGYDRLRLLYLDQMGGMAIPMPKIFTVFSILSMASLALPGMSGFVAELMIFFGILTSQKYLLMTKILIIFLNTIGIILTPIYSLSMLRQMFYGYKLFNTPNSYFFDSGPRELFISISILIPVIGIGIYPDFIFSFSVDKVEAILSNFF
;
A
#
# COMPACT_ATOMS: atom_id res chain seq x y z
N MET A 1 15.06 -17.13 -46.75
CA MET A 1 16.46 -16.63 -46.78
C MET A 1 16.85 -16.21 -45.37
N ASN A 2 18.01 -16.63 -44.89
CA ASN A 2 18.42 -16.42 -43.50
C ASN A 2 19.37 -15.22 -43.34
N LEU A 3 18.88 -14.02 -43.69
CA LEU A 3 19.69 -12.80 -43.63
C LEU A 3 19.80 -12.18 -42.22
N LYS A 4 18.95 -12.59 -41.27
CA LYS A 4 18.89 -12.04 -39.91
C LYS A 4 20.06 -12.48 -39.02
N GLU A 5 20.66 -13.63 -39.31
CA GLU A 5 21.70 -14.24 -38.49
C GLU A 5 23.13 -13.81 -38.88
N ILE A 6 23.27 -13.01 -39.95
CA ILE A 6 24.57 -12.55 -40.42
C ILE A 6 25.11 -11.47 -39.49
N VAL A 7 26.27 -11.73 -38.88
CA VAL A 7 26.95 -10.79 -38.01
C VAL A 7 27.92 -9.95 -38.84
N LEU A 8 27.66 -8.63 -38.89
CA LEU A 8 28.46 -7.66 -39.62
C LEU A 8 29.21 -6.74 -38.65
N ARG A 9 30.46 -6.42 -38.97
CA ARG A 9 31.27 -5.41 -38.28
C ARG A 9 31.47 -4.21 -39.22
N SER A 10 31.23 -3.00 -38.72
CA SER A 10 31.41 -1.76 -39.49
C SER A 10 32.02 -0.66 -38.62
N ASN A 11 33.05 0.00 -39.16
CA ASN A 11 33.77 1.07 -38.46
C ASN A 11 33.16 2.47 -38.70
N LEU A 12 32.30 2.63 -39.71
CA LEU A 12 31.73 3.92 -40.11
C LEU A 12 30.23 4.01 -39.83
N TYR A 13 29.76 5.21 -39.47
CA TYR A 13 28.32 5.53 -39.34
C TYR A 13 27.74 5.92 -40.70
N GLY A 14 26.52 5.46 -41.00
CA GLY A 14 25.80 5.71 -42.25
C GLY A 14 25.23 4.44 -42.89
N THR A 15 24.29 4.61 -43.82
CA THR A 15 23.76 3.52 -44.64
C THR A 15 24.73 3.19 -45.77
N ARG A 16 24.97 1.91 -46.01
CA ARG A 16 25.83 1.42 -47.09
C ARG A 16 25.09 0.37 -47.90
N ASP A 17 25.20 0.48 -49.22
CA ASP A 17 24.65 -0.51 -50.12
C ASP A 17 25.61 -1.71 -50.23
N ALA A 18 25.03 -2.90 -50.20
CA ALA A 18 25.69 -4.17 -50.50
C ALA A 18 24.79 -4.96 -51.45
N SER A 19 25.32 -5.98 -52.12
CA SER A 19 24.51 -6.79 -53.03
C SER A 19 24.92 -8.25 -53.05
N ILE A 20 23.96 -9.14 -53.30
CA ILE A 20 24.18 -10.56 -53.55
C ILE A 20 23.75 -10.82 -54.99
N CYS A 21 24.67 -11.28 -55.84
CA CYS A 21 24.39 -11.56 -57.26
C CYS A 21 24.98 -12.93 -57.62
N ILE A 22 24.12 -13.94 -57.76
CA ILE A 22 24.56 -15.34 -57.96
C ILE A 22 23.66 -16.00 -59.01
N ASN A 23 24.27 -16.84 -59.86
CA ASN A 23 23.56 -17.66 -60.85
C ASN A 23 23.47 -19.10 -60.32
N GLY A 24 22.25 -19.63 -60.19
CA GLY A 24 22.04 -21.02 -59.74
C GLY A 24 22.38 -22.07 -60.81
N PRO A 25 22.30 -23.37 -60.48
CA PRO A 25 21.97 -23.93 -59.16
C PRO A 25 23.18 -24.01 -58.21
N GLY A 26 22.96 -23.77 -56.91
CA GLY A 26 24.02 -23.78 -55.90
C GLY A 26 23.61 -23.21 -54.53
N TYR A 27 24.47 -23.40 -53.53
CA TYR A 27 24.30 -22.86 -52.18
C TYR A 27 24.79 -21.41 -52.11
N VAL A 28 23.99 -20.55 -51.49
CA VAL A 28 24.34 -19.14 -51.23
C VAL A 28 24.73 -18.99 -49.78
N THR A 29 25.95 -18.53 -49.54
CA THR A 29 26.52 -18.29 -48.21
C THR A 29 26.82 -16.81 -47.98
N ALA A 30 27.13 -16.43 -46.75
CA ALA A 30 27.51 -15.05 -46.42
C ALA A 30 28.75 -14.56 -47.18
N GLN A 31 29.64 -15.47 -47.62
CA GLN A 31 30.79 -15.10 -48.45
C GLN A 31 30.39 -14.50 -49.81
N ASP A 32 29.22 -14.84 -50.34
CA ASP A 32 28.78 -14.38 -51.66
C ASP A 32 28.19 -12.95 -51.64
N ILE A 33 28.21 -12.29 -50.48
CA ILE A 33 27.78 -10.89 -50.33
C ILE A 33 28.90 -9.97 -50.80
N ILE A 34 28.62 -9.15 -51.81
CA ILE A 34 29.49 -8.07 -52.25
C ILE A 34 29.34 -6.91 -51.26
N LEU A 35 30.33 -6.78 -50.37
CA LEU A 35 30.37 -5.76 -49.32
C LEU A 35 31.13 -4.50 -49.77
N PRO A 36 30.78 -3.33 -49.23
CA PRO A 36 31.62 -2.13 -49.30
C PRO A 36 32.89 -2.29 -48.45
N PRO A 37 33.99 -1.58 -48.76
CA PRO A 37 35.28 -1.73 -48.07
C PRO A 37 35.28 -1.38 -46.58
N SER A 38 34.20 -0.79 -46.06
CA SER A 38 34.06 -0.40 -44.66
C SER A 38 33.32 -1.42 -43.79
N VAL A 39 32.85 -2.53 -44.36
CA VAL A 39 32.04 -3.56 -43.68
C VAL A 39 32.70 -4.92 -43.84
N GLU A 40 32.80 -5.65 -42.74
CA GLU A 40 33.36 -7.01 -42.67
C GLU A 40 32.28 -7.98 -42.17
N ILE A 41 32.23 -9.18 -42.77
CA ILE A 41 31.42 -10.30 -42.25
C ILE A 41 32.26 -11.07 -41.24
N VAL A 42 31.67 -11.36 -40.08
CA VAL A 42 32.35 -12.09 -38.99
C VAL A 42 32.31 -13.59 -39.22
N ASP A 43 31.21 -14.12 -39.76
CA ASP A 43 31.05 -15.54 -40.10
C ASP A 43 30.67 -15.69 -41.58
N ASN A 44 31.63 -16.14 -42.39
CA ASN A 44 31.47 -16.33 -43.83
C ASN A 44 30.70 -17.62 -44.17
N THR A 45 30.54 -18.55 -43.21
CA THR A 45 29.96 -19.88 -43.45
C THR A 45 28.44 -19.91 -43.30
N GLN A 46 27.83 -18.82 -42.82
CA GLN A 46 26.40 -18.72 -42.60
C GLN A 46 25.62 -18.95 -43.90
N HIS A 47 24.75 -19.96 -43.90
CA HIS A 47 23.93 -20.33 -45.06
C HIS A 47 22.73 -19.38 -45.22
N ILE A 48 22.56 -18.78 -46.40
CA ILE A 48 21.52 -17.80 -46.68
C ILE A 48 20.33 -18.45 -47.42
N ALA A 49 20.59 -19.16 -48.50
CA ALA A 49 19.57 -19.75 -49.38
C ALA A 49 20.16 -20.85 -50.27
N ASN A 50 19.29 -21.70 -50.82
CA ASN A 50 19.67 -22.72 -51.81
C ASN A 50 18.93 -22.45 -53.13
N LEU A 51 19.64 -22.36 -54.24
CA LEU A 51 19.09 -22.14 -55.58
C LEU A 51 18.98 -23.48 -56.30
N ILE A 52 17.75 -23.97 -56.48
CA ILE A 52 17.47 -25.29 -57.08
C ILE A 52 17.46 -25.21 -58.62
N GLU A 53 17.08 -24.06 -59.18
CA GLU A 53 16.97 -23.81 -60.61
C GLU A 53 18.06 -22.82 -61.10
N PRO A 54 18.43 -22.82 -62.39
CA PRO A 54 19.42 -21.91 -62.97
C PRO A 54 18.85 -20.49 -63.16
N ILE A 55 18.52 -19.85 -62.03
CA ILE A 55 17.96 -18.50 -61.96
C ILE A 55 19.04 -17.55 -61.45
N ASN A 56 19.08 -16.33 -62.00
CA ASN A 56 19.94 -15.25 -61.50
C ASN A 56 19.22 -14.56 -60.34
N LEU A 57 19.78 -14.70 -59.13
CA LEU A 57 19.28 -14.04 -57.93
C LEU A 57 20.15 -12.80 -57.65
N CYS A 58 19.55 -11.61 -57.79
CA CYS A 58 20.18 -10.33 -57.46
C CYS A 58 19.38 -9.61 -56.37
N ILE A 59 19.99 -9.43 -55.19
CA ILE A 59 19.37 -8.73 -54.04
C ILE A 59 20.26 -7.54 -53.67
N ARG A 60 19.66 -6.35 -53.56
CA ARG A 60 20.31 -5.18 -52.96
C ARG A 60 19.99 -5.12 -51.46
N LEU A 61 21.01 -4.88 -50.66
CA LEU A 61 20.98 -4.80 -49.21
C LEU A 61 21.40 -3.40 -48.78
N GLN A 62 20.75 -2.85 -47.76
CA GLN A 62 21.18 -1.63 -47.09
C GLN A 62 21.61 -1.96 -45.67
N ILE A 63 22.90 -1.80 -45.41
CA ILE A 63 23.52 -2.06 -44.12
C ILE A 63 23.63 -0.73 -43.38
N GLU A 64 23.04 -0.66 -42.19
CA GLU A 64 23.05 0.51 -41.33
C GLU A 64 23.68 0.14 -39.99
N ARG A 65 24.43 1.07 -39.39
CA ARG A 65 24.93 0.91 -38.01
C ARG A 65 24.01 1.66 -37.05
N ASN A 66 23.37 0.96 -36.11
CA ASN A 66 22.50 1.55 -35.11
C ASN A 66 22.76 0.98 -33.70
N ARG A 67 21.87 1.21 -32.73
CA ARG A 67 21.94 0.69 -31.35
C ARG A 67 20.63 0.06 -30.92
N GLY A 68 20.72 -1.02 -30.14
CA GLY A 68 19.54 -1.69 -29.56
C GLY A 68 18.77 -2.54 -30.56
N TYR A 69 17.51 -2.85 -30.25
CA TYR A 69 16.62 -3.62 -31.12
C TYR A 69 15.71 -2.67 -31.90
N CYS A 70 15.84 -2.64 -33.23
CA CYS A 70 14.98 -1.82 -34.08
C CYS A 70 13.97 -2.70 -34.82
N ILE A 71 12.71 -2.68 -34.37
CA ILE A 71 11.59 -3.26 -35.11
C ILE A 71 11.15 -2.25 -36.16
N LYS A 72 11.33 -2.57 -37.44
CA LYS A 72 10.76 -1.76 -38.54
C LYS A 72 9.38 -2.34 -38.88
N ARG A 73 8.30 -1.61 -38.58
CA ARG A 73 6.93 -1.97 -39.04
C ARG A 73 6.89 -2.02 -40.58
N LEU A 74 6.13 -2.96 -41.15
CA LEU A 74 5.74 -2.90 -42.56
C LEU A 74 4.94 -1.62 -42.79
N LYS A 75 5.60 -0.55 -43.25
CA LYS A 75 4.95 0.44 -44.10
C LYS A 75 5.02 -0.13 -45.52
N ASN A 76 3.95 -0.02 -46.29
CA ASN A 76 3.95 -0.39 -47.71
C ASN A 76 4.96 0.50 -48.45
N PHE A 77 6.22 0.06 -48.51
CA PHE A 77 7.22 0.69 -49.36
C PHE A 77 6.80 0.40 -50.79
N GLN A 78 6.47 1.46 -51.55
CA GLN A 78 6.02 1.36 -52.94
C GLN A 78 7.10 0.78 -53.89
N ASP A 79 8.35 0.67 -53.42
CA ASP A 79 9.53 0.28 -54.20
C ASP A 79 9.94 -1.21 -54.08
N GLY A 80 9.09 -2.09 -53.55
CA GLY A 80 9.41 -3.53 -53.47
C GLY A 80 10.53 -3.90 -52.47
N SER A 81 10.90 -2.99 -51.57
CA SER A 81 11.88 -3.22 -50.50
C SER A 81 11.24 -3.89 -49.28
N TYR A 82 11.88 -4.92 -48.73
CA TYR A 82 11.41 -5.62 -47.52
C TYR A 82 12.24 -5.23 -46.30
N PRO A 83 11.64 -4.65 -45.24
CA PRO A 83 12.37 -4.35 -44.01
C PRO A 83 12.69 -5.64 -43.24
N ILE A 84 13.91 -5.73 -42.72
CA ILE A 84 14.38 -6.83 -41.88
C ILE A 84 14.64 -6.28 -40.48
N ASP A 85 14.09 -6.94 -39.45
CA ASP A 85 14.42 -6.60 -38.06
C ASP A 85 15.90 -6.85 -37.81
N ALA A 86 16.58 -5.85 -37.25
CA ALA A 86 18.01 -5.91 -36.97
C ALA A 86 18.27 -5.70 -35.47
N VAL A 87 19.17 -6.53 -34.93
CA VAL A 87 19.62 -6.49 -33.53
C VAL A 87 21.00 -5.85 -33.48
N PHE A 88 21.08 -4.62 -32.98
CA PHE A 88 22.34 -3.88 -32.83
C PHE A 88 22.85 -3.96 -31.38
N MET A 89 22.89 -5.18 -30.85
CA MET A 89 23.32 -5.47 -29.47
C MET A 89 24.46 -6.50 -29.51
N PRO A 90 25.71 -6.05 -29.67
CA PRO A 90 26.85 -6.96 -29.77
C PRO A 90 27.18 -7.66 -28.45
N VAL A 91 26.94 -6.99 -27.31
CA VAL A 91 26.99 -7.60 -25.97
C VAL A 91 25.61 -8.19 -25.66
N ARG A 92 25.55 -9.50 -25.46
CA ARG A 92 24.31 -10.26 -25.17
C ARG A 92 24.05 -10.37 -23.67
N ASN A 93 25.10 -10.56 -22.88
CA ASN A 93 25.00 -10.68 -21.43
C ASN A 93 26.28 -10.21 -20.75
N ALA A 94 26.16 -9.66 -19.54
CA ALA A 94 27.30 -9.25 -18.70
C ALA A 94 27.02 -9.61 -17.24
N ASN A 95 27.75 -10.58 -16.72
CA ASN A 95 27.68 -11.02 -15.33
C ASN A 95 28.89 -10.47 -14.55
N HIS A 96 28.72 -10.30 -13.24
CA HIS A 96 29.81 -9.90 -12.35
C HIS A 96 29.81 -10.73 -11.07
N SER A 97 31.00 -11.02 -10.54
CA SER A 97 31.19 -11.59 -9.21
C SER A 97 32.36 -10.91 -8.50
N ILE A 98 32.23 -10.67 -7.20
CA ILE A 98 33.28 -10.04 -6.39
C ILE A 98 33.80 -11.10 -5.43
N HIS A 99 35.09 -11.39 -5.51
CA HIS A 99 35.78 -12.30 -4.61
C HIS A 99 36.70 -11.52 -3.70
N SER A 100 36.35 -11.47 -2.41
CA SER A 100 37.19 -10.84 -1.38
C SER A 100 38.20 -11.84 -0.82
N TYR A 101 39.49 -11.51 -0.91
CA TYR A 101 40.57 -12.23 -0.25
C TYR A 101 41.11 -11.41 0.91
N VAL A 102 41.27 -12.04 2.07
CA VAL A 102 41.88 -11.43 3.24
C VAL A 102 43.31 -11.94 3.35
N ASN A 103 44.29 -11.06 3.12
CA ASN A 103 45.70 -11.39 3.33
C ASN A 103 46.25 -10.48 4.45
N GLY A 104 46.28 -10.99 5.69
CA GLY A 104 46.64 -10.20 6.87
C GLY A 104 45.60 -9.12 7.21
N ASN A 105 46.05 -7.87 7.38
CA ASN A 105 45.19 -6.73 7.76
C ASN A 105 44.55 -6.00 6.56
N GLU A 106 44.83 -6.39 5.32
CA GLU A 106 44.26 -5.78 4.12
C GLU A 106 43.24 -6.72 3.46
N LYS A 107 42.04 -6.20 3.21
CA LYS A 107 41.03 -6.86 2.37
C LYS A 107 41.26 -6.44 0.93
N GLN A 108 41.57 -7.39 0.06
CA GLN A 108 41.63 -7.17 -1.39
C GLN A 108 40.37 -7.76 -2.03
N GLU A 109 39.69 -6.99 -2.86
CA GLU A 109 38.51 -7.42 -3.60
C GLU A 109 38.85 -7.53 -5.08
N ILE A 110 38.60 -8.70 -5.67
CA ILE A 110 38.80 -8.97 -7.09
C ILE A 110 37.42 -9.04 -7.75
N LEU A 111 37.17 -8.15 -8.70
CA LEU A 111 35.97 -8.15 -9.54
C LEU A 111 36.22 -9.03 -10.78
N PHE A 112 35.45 -10.10 -10.93
CA PHE A 112 35.38 -10.90 -12.14
C PHE A 112 34.19 -10.44 -12.98
N LEU A 113 34.43 -10.20 -14.26
CA LEU A 113 33.42 -9.79 -15.23
C LEU A 113 33.36 -10.82 -16.36
N GLU A 114 32.21 -11.45 -16.54
CA GLU A 114 31.95 -12.38 -17.64
C GLU A 114 31.05 -11.69 -18.69
N ILE A 115 31.59 -11.43 -19.87
CA ILE A 115 30.90 -10.71 -20.94
C ILE A 115 30.71 -11.61 -22.15
N TRP A 116 29.46 -11.87 -22.51
CA TRP A 116 29.07 -12.69 -23.64
C TRP A 116 28.75 -11.81 -24.84
N THR A 117 29.46 -11.99 -25.96
CA THR A 117 29.25 -11.22 -27.19
C THR A 117 28.87 -12.11 -28.37
N ASN A 118 28.38 -11.51 -29.46
CA ASN A 118 28.11 -12.18 -30.73
C ASN A 118 29.38 -12.35 -31.61
N GLY A 119 30.59 -12.16 -31.05
CA GLY A 119 31.85 -12.28 -31.78
C GLY A 119 32.26 -11.05 -32.61
N SER A 120 31.40 -10.03 -32.73
CA SER A 120 31.71 -8.82 -33.51
C SER A 120 32.66 -7.82 -32.83
N LEU A 121 32.93 -8.00 -31.52
CA LEU A 121 33.74 -7.10 -30.70
C LEU A 121 35.01 -7.79 -30.21
N THR A 122 36.10 -7.03 -30.13
CA THR A 122 37.30 -7.45 -29.39
C THR A 122 37.03 -7.44 -27.87
N PRO A 123 37.79 -8.20 -27.05
CA PRO A 123 37.59 -8.21 -25.59
C PRO A 123 37.62 -6.83 -24.94
N LYS A 124 38.50 -5.94 -25.42
CA LYS A 124 38.60 -4.56 -24.92
C LYS A 124 37.38 -3.72 -25.29
N GLU A 125 36.87 -3.86 -26.51
CA GLU A 125 35.64 -3.19 -26.94
C GLU A 125 34.41 -3.73 -26.22
N ALA A 126 34.35 -5.03 -25.96
CA ALA A 126 33.27 -5.67 -25.22
C ALA A 126 33.16 -5.14 -23.79
N LEU A 127 34.29 -4.99 -23.09
CA LEU A 127 34.34 -4.37 -21.76
C LEU A 127 33.89 -2.90 -21.81
N TYR A 128 34.36 -2.15 -22.81
CA TYR A 128 34.00 -0.75 -22.98
C TYR A 128 32.49 -0.57 -23.23
N GLU A 129 31.90 -1.34 -24.15
CA GLU A 129 30.46 -1.30 -24.43
C GLU A 129 29.62 -1.76 -23.23
N ALA A 130 30.02 -2.82 -22.53
CA ALA A 130 29.33 -3.28 -21.32
C ALA A 130 29.34 -2.22 -20.22
N SER A 131 30.50 -1.59 -19.97
CA SER A 131 30.64 -0.53 -18.97
C SER A 131 29.84 0.73 -19.33
N ARG A 132 29.85 1.14 -20.61
CA ARG A 132 29.06 2.28 -21.09
C ARG A 132 27.56 2.04 -20.91
N ASN A 133 27.06 0.86 -21.27
CA ASN A 133 25.64 0.52 -21.09
C ASN A 133 25.23 0.56 -19.61
N LEU A 134 26.10 0.11 -18.71
CA LEU A 134 25.88 0.23 -17.26
C LEU A 134 25.85 1.70 -16.82
N ILE A 135 26.80 2.52 -17.26
CA ILE A 135 26.84 3.95 -16.92
C ILE A 135 25.57 4.66 -17.43
N ASP A 136 25.17 4.42 -18.67
CA ASP A 136 23.95 5.01 -19.25
C ASP A 136 22.68 4.63 -18.46
N LEU A 137 22.65 3.42 -17.88
CA LEU A 137 21.60 2.97 -16.95
C LEU A 137 21.58 3.76 -15.63
N PHE A 138 22.75 4.18 -15.13
CA PHE A 138 22.89 4.86 -13.84
C PHE A 138 22.92 6.40 -13.91
N ILE A 139 23.18 7.00 -15.08
CA ILE A 139 23.18 8.46 -15.28
C ILE A 139 21.89 9.14 -14.77
N PRO A 140 20.67 8.61 -15.00
CA PRO A 140 19.43 9.21 -14.49
C PRO A 140 19.40 9.28 -12.95
N PHE A 141 19.97 8.28 -12.27
CA PHE A 141 20.03 8.24 -10.80
C PHE A 141 21.07 9.18 -10.22
N LEU A 142 22.16 9.46 -10.95
CA LEU A 142 23.18 10.43 -10.55
C LEU A 142 22.69 11.88 -10.69
N HIS A 143 21.88 12.19 -11.71
CA HIS A 143 21.32 13.54 -11.91
C HIS A 143 20.19 13.86 -10.91
N ALA A 144 19.52 12.85 -10.34
CA ALA A 144 18.52 13.04 -9.29
C ALA A 144 19.09 13.62 -7.96
N GLY A 145 20.42 13.60 -7.78
CA GLY A 145 21.08 14.16 -6.59
C GLY A 145 21.46 15.65 -6.68
N ALA A 146 21.34 16.29 -7.86
CA ALA A 146 21.88 17.63 -8.11
C ALA A 146 20.84 18.73 -8.39
N GLU A 147 19.56 18.39 -8.63
CA GLU A 147 18.51 19.39 -8.85
C GLU A 147 17.67 19.61 -7.58
N ASN A 148 18.16 20.48 -6.69
CA ASN A 148 17.30 21.18 -5.74
C ASN A 148 17.10 22.63 -6.21
N LEU A 149 15.82 23.02 -6.30
CA LEU A 149 15.29 24.39 -6.27
C LEU A 149 15.37 25.26 -7.54
N LYS A 150 14.45 24.99 -8.47
CA LYS A 150 13.52 26.03 -8.98
C LYS A 150 12.09 25.48 -8.99
N LEU A 151 11.48 25.50 -7.81
CA LEU A 151 10.04 25.31 -7.62
C LEU A 151 9.33 26.59 -8.09
N GLU A 152 9.10 26.70 -9.39
CA GLU A 152 8.08 27.61 -9.89
C GLU A 152 6.71 26.91 -9.79
N LYS A 153 5.81 27.63 -9.13
CA LYS A 153 4.38 27.37 -8.93
C LYS A 153 3.76 26.53 -10.04
N ASN A 154 3.49 25.25 -9.76
CA ASN A 154 2.39 24.54 -10.39
C ASN A 154 1.72 23.68 -9.32
N GLN A 155 0.49 24.05 -9.02
CA GLN A 155 -0.41 23.41 -8.07
C GLN A 155 -0.73 21.97 -8.54
N HIS A 156 -0.80 21.06 -7.56
CA HIS A 156 -1.46 19.74 -7.61
C HIS A 156 -1.25 18.91 -8.89
N LYS A 157 -0.13 18.19 -9.00
CA LYS A 157 0.01 17.08 -9.95
C LYS A 157 0.65 15.86 -9.29
N VAL A 158 -0.17 14.88 -8.90
CA VAL A 158 0.30 13.54 -8.53
C VAL A 158 0.62 12.79 -9.83
N THR A 159 1.89 12.40 -10.00
CA THR A 159 2.38 11.66 -11.17
C THR A 159 1.79 10.25 -11.25
N LEU A 160 1.54 9.75 -12.46
CA LEU A 160 1.07 8.37 -12.67
C LEU A 160 2.08 7.34 -12.09
N PRO A 161 1.60 6.19 -11.57
CA PRO A 161 2.48 5.09 -11.14
C PRO A 161 3.30 4.55 -12.32
N GLU A 162 4.35 3.76 -12.03
CA GLU A 162 5.17 3.05 -13.03
C GLU A 162 4.32 2.04 -13.81
N LEU A 163 3.57 2.54 -14.79
CA LEU A 163 2.88 1.75 -15.78
C LEU A 163 3.91 1.24 -16.80
N PRO A 164 3.66 0.07 -17.43
CA PRO A 164 4.46 -0.39 -18.55
C PRO A 164 4.69 0.76 -19.55
N PRO A 165 5.92 0.92 -20.11
CA PRO A 165 6.28 2.09 -20.93
C PRO A 165 5.28 2.37 -22.05
N ARG A 166 4.64 1.31 -22.57
CA ARG A 166 3.57 1.37 -23.56
C ARG A 166 2.31 2.10 -23.04
N ILE A 167 1.79 1.72 -21.88
CA ILE A 167 0.57 2.31 -21.29
C ILE A 167 0.85 3.76 -20.88
N TYR A 168 2.01 4.01 -20.27
CA TYR A 168 2.46 5.36 -19.93
C TYR A 168 2.55 6.26 -21.17
N ASN A 169 3.13 5.77 -22.27
CA ASN A 169 3.24 6.54 -23.51
C ASN A 169 1.90 6.73 -24.23
N CYS A 170 0.95 5.78 -24.12
CA CYS A 170 -0.41 5.96 -24.65
C CYS A 170 -1.17 7.06 -23.89
N LEU A 171 -1.15 7.04 -22.55
CA LEU A 171 -1.81 8.04 -21.70
C LEU A 171 -1.18 9.43 -21.88
N LYS A 172 0.15 9.49 -22.01
CA LYS A 172 0.88 10.73 -22.30
C LYS A 172 0.53 11.32 -23.67
N ARG A 173 0.24 10.47 -24.68
CA ARG A 173 -0.19 10.90 -26.02
C ARG A 173 -1.62 11.44 -26.05
N SER A 174 -2.48 11.01 -25.12
CA SER A 174 -3.84 11.50 -24.97
C SER A 174 -3.98 12.68 -23.98
N ASN A 175 -2.88 13.39 -23.70
CA ASN A 175 -2.80 14.52 -22.74
C ASN A 175 -3.17 14.18 -21.28
N ILE A 176 -3.13 12.89 -20.89
CA ILE A 176 -3.34 12.46 -19.50
C ILE A 176 -1.97 12.39 -18.83
N HIS A 177 -1.65 13.39 -18.01
CA HIS A 177 -0.33 13.52 -17.38
C HIS A 177 -0.35 13.22 -15.88
N THR A 178 -1.53 13.18 -15.27
CA THR A 178 -1.69 12.99 -13.82
C THR A 178 -2.70 11.90 -13.49
N LEU A 179 -2.61 11.36 -12.27
CA LEU A 179 -3.61 10.44 -11.74
C LEU A 179 -5.02 11.07 -11.74
N LEU A 180 -5.11 12.38 -11.43
CA LEU A 180 -6.37 13.13 -11.43
C LEU A 180 -6.98 13.25 -12.83
N ASP A 181 -6.16 13.49 -13.86
CA ASP A 181 -6.62 13.53 -15.26
C ASP A 181 -7.16 12.16 -15.70
N LEU A 182 -6.53 11.07 -15.25
CA LEU A 182 -6.96 9.70 -15.55
C LEU A 182 -8.31 9.39 -14.89
N PHE A 183 -8.51 9.80 -13.63
CA PHE A 183 -9.76 9.61 -12.91
C PHE A 183 -10.92 10.45 -13.45
N ASN A 184 -10.64 11.64 -13.99
CA ASN A 184 -11.65 12.54 -14.54
C ASN A 184 -12.05 12.22 -15.99
N THR A 185 -11.32 11.36 -16.70
CA THR A 185 -11.67 10.97 -18.07
C THR A 185 -12.86 10.01 -18.12
N SER A 186 -13.92 10.41 -18.82
CA SER A 186 -15.11 9.59 -19.06
C SER A 186 -14.83 8.34 -19.91
N HIS A 187 -15.65 7.31 -19.72
CA HIS A 187 -15.54 6.00 -20.38
C HIS A 187 -15.44 6.10 -21.92
N GLU A 188 -16.17 7.03 -22.54
CA GLU A 188 -16.16 7.26 -23.99
C GLU A 188 -14.86 7.88 -24.51
N ASN A 189 -14.17 8.68 -23.69
CA ASN A 189 -12.94 9.36 -24.08
C ASN A 189 -11.72 8.44 -23.98
N LEU A 190 -11.72 7.49 -23.03
CA LEU A 190 -10.71 6.42 -22.97
C LEU A 190 -10.83 5.45 -24.16
N MET A 191 -12.05 5.26 -24.69
CA MET A 191 -12.34 4.42 -25.86
C MET A 191 -11.84 5.01 -27.19
N LYS A 192 -11.53 6.32 -27.23
CA LYS A 192 -11.00 7.02 -28.41
C LYS A 192 -9.47 7.01 -28.49
N ILE A 193 -8.78 6.46 -27.49
CA ILE A 193 -7.31 6.42 -27.46
C ILE A 193 -6.81 5.28 -28.36
N GLU A 194 -6.21 5.63 -29.49
CA GLU A 194 -5.56 4.69 -30.40
C GLU A 194 -4.47 3.88 -29.66
N ASP A 195 -4.36 2.57 -29.95
CA ASP A 195 -3.45 1.59 -29.34
C ASP A 195 -3.74 1.14 -27.88
N PHE A 196 -4.82 1.59 -27.23
CA PHE A 196 -5.26 1.05 -25.93
C PHE A 196 -6.04 -0.27 -26.12
N ARG A 197 -5.38 -1.42 -25.90
CA ARG A 197 -5.99 -2.74 -26.14
C ARG A 197 -7.03 -3.11 -25.07
N ILE A 198 -7.97 -3.97 -25.46
CA ILE A 198 -8.95 -4.60 -24.55
C ILE A 198 -8.25 -5.38 -23.43
N GLU A 199 -7.09 -5.97 -23.70
CA GLU A 199 -6.28 -6.76 -22.76
C GLU A 199 -5.50 -5.93 -21.72
N ASP A 200 -5.26 -4.64 -21.98
CA ASP A 200 -4.62 -3.72 -21.02
C ASP A 200 -5.65 -3.15 -20.02
N ARG A 201 -6.96 -3.31 -20.30
CA ARG A 201 -8.08 -2.90 -19.44
C ARG A 201 -8.05 -3.52 -18.04
N PRO A 202 -7.90 -4.84 -17.83
CA PRO A 202 -7.92 -5.44 -16.49
C PRO A 202 -6.66 -5.13 -15.65
N LYS A 203 -5.52 -4.77 -16.25
CA LYS A 203 -4.32 -4.41 -15.47
C LYS A 203 -4.39 -3.00 -14.91
N VAL A 204 -5.02 -2.06 -15.63
CA VAL A 204 -5.23 -0.67 -15.18
C VAL A 204 -6.45 -0.57 -14.25
N ARG A 205 -7.49 -1.39 -14.42
CA ARG A 205 -8.70 -1.42 -13.55
C ARG A 205 -8.55 -2.19 -12.23
N ARG A 206 -7.39 -2.77 -11.92
CA ARG A 206 -7.18 -3.48 -10.64
C ARG A 206 -6.96 -2.55 -9.46
N PHE A 207 -6.49 -1.33 -9.74
CA PHE A 207 -6.31 -0.30 -8.72
C PHE A 207 -7.22 0.88 -9.03
N GLY A 208 -7.96 1.34 -8.03
CA GLY A 208 -8.79 2.52 -8.15
C GLY A 208 -9.07 3.11 -6.78
N ILE A 209 -9.24 4.42 -6.76
CA ILE A 209 -9.37 5.22 -5.56
C ILE A 209 -10.72 5.91 -5.64
N ASP A 210 -11.66 5.48 -4.80
CA ASP A 210 -12.95 6.17 -4.66
C ASP A 210 -12.96 7.01 -3.38
N GLY A 211 -14.03 7.77 -3.17
CA GLY A 211 -14.21 8.65 -2.01
C GLY A 211 -13.96 7.99 -0.64
N LEU A 212 -14.38 6.73 -0.47
CA LEU A 212 -14.13 5.94 0.75
C LEU A 212 -12.65 5.57 0.96
N SER A 213 -11.89 5.47 -0.12
CA SER A 213 -10.50 4.99 -0.12
C SER A 213 -9.50 6.11 0.13
N ILE A 214 -9.80 7.34 -0.31
CA ILE A 214 -8.87 8.49 -0.24
C ILE A 214 -8.44 8.76 1.21
N GLY A 215 -9.39 8.87 2.14
CA GLY A 215 -9.12 9.18 3.54
C GLY A 215 -8.15 8.17 4.21
N PRO A 216 -8.47 6.86 4.20
CA PRO A 216 -7.57 5.83 4.72
C PRO A 216 -6.20 5.74 4.02
N ILE A 217 -6.11 6.01 2.71
CA ILE A 217 -4.83 6.02 1.99
C ILE A 217 -3.95 7.19 2.47
N LEU A 218 -4.52 8.40 2.57
CA LEU A 218 -3.81 9.58 3.08
C LEU A 218 -3.38 9.38 4.54
N LEU A 219 -4.26 8.84 5.37
CA LEU A 219 -3.95 8.47 6.75
C LEU A 219 -2.78 7.47 6.80
N THR A 220 -2.82 6.43 5.95
CA THR A 220 -1.77 5.42 5.87
C THR A 220 -0.43 6.04 5.53
N GLY A 221 -0.34 6.84 4.45
CA GLY A 221 0.90 7.53 4.07
C GLY A 221 1.42 8.48 5.15
N PHE A 222 0.54 9.21 5.83
CA PHE A 222 0.92 10.13 6.89
C PHE A 222 1.41 9.40 8.15
N ILE A 223 0.68 8.41 8.64
CA ILE A 223 1.07 7.68 9.85
C ILE A 223 2.31 6.84 9.63
N THR A 224 2.49 6.24 8.44
CA THR A 224 3.68 5.43 8.15
C THR A 224 4.94 6.27 8.08
N THR A 225 4.90 7.43 7.41
CA THR A 225 6.04 8.37 7.38
C THR A 225 6.41 8.81 8.79
N ILE A 226 5.45 9.17 9.63
CA ILE A 226 5.72 9.52 11.02
C ILE A 226 6.20 8.31 11.85
N ALA A 227 5.67 7.11 11.62
CA ALA A 227 6.09 5.90 12.32
C ALA A 227 7.53 5.51 11.97
N THR A 228 8.00 5.75 10.74
CA THR A 228 9.42 5.57 10.38
C THR A 228 10.32 6.57 11.10
N LEU A 229 9.89 7.84 11.24
CA LEU A 229 10.61 8.82 12.06
C LEU A 229 10.63 8.42 13.55
N ALA A 230 9.53 7.87 14.05
CA ALA A 230 9.46 7.34 15.41
C ALA A 230 10.40 6.15 15.63
N ALA A 231 10.67 5.35 14.60
CA ALA A 231 11.51 4.15 14.68
C ALA A 231 13.03 4.42 14.72
N GLN A 232 13.48 5.67 14.62
CA GLN A 232 14.90 6.01 14.61
C GLN A 232 15.73 5.46 15.81
N PRO A 233 15.18 5.28 17.03
CA PRO A 233 15.92 4.64 18.13
C PRO A 233 16.22 3.15 17.94
N VAL A 234 15.66 2.49 16.93
CA VAL A 234 15.86 1.06 16.70
C VAL A 234 17.25 0.80 16.10
N THR A 235 18.17 0.29 16.91
CA THR A 235 19.55 -0.03 16.49
C THR A 235 19.73 -1.50 16.07
N ARG A 236 18.96 -2.41 16.67
CA ARG A 236 19.02 -3.84 16.36
C ARG A 236 18.44 -4.10 14.97
N GLU A 237 19.26 -4.64 14.07
CA GLU A 237 18.86 -5.08 12.72
C GLU A 237 18.02 -4.02 11.98
N SER A 238 18.49 -2.77 12.00
CA SER A 238 17.75 -1.61 11.48
C SER A 238 17.32 -1.76 10.01
N ARG A 239 18.14 -2.41 9.17
CA ARG A 239 17.81 -2.68 7.76
C ARG A 239 16.57 -3.55 7.62
N LEU A 240 16.50 -4.64 8.39
CA LEU A 240 15.35 -5.54 8.39
C LEU A 240 14.12 -4.84 8.95
N PHE A 241 14.27 -4.08 10.04
CA PHE A 241 13.18 -3.31 10.63
C PHE A 241 12.51 -2.37 9.61
N HIS A 242 13.31 -1.55 8.91
CA HIS A 242 12.78 -0.59 7.93
C HIS A 242 12.24 -1.28 6.68
N PHE A 243 12.86 -2.37 6.22
CA PHE A 243 12.32 -3.20 5.16
C PHE A 243 10.91 -3.72 5.50
N LEU A 244 10.72 -4.25 6.71
CA LEU A 244 9.41 -4.75 7.17
C LEU A 244 8.39 -3.62 7.32
N MET A 245 8.80 -2.44 7.82
CA MET A 245 7.92 -1.27 7.89
C MET A 245 7.45 -0.81 6.50
N LEU A 246 8.32 -0.81 5.49
CA LEU A 246 7.95 -0.47 4.11
C LEU A 246 7.13 -1.57 3.43
N ALA A 247 7.42 -2.84 3.70
CA ALA A 247 6.59 -3.96 3.24
C ALA A 247 5.17 -3.85 3.84
N MET A 248 5.07 -3.55 5.14
CA MET A 248 3.81 -3.27 5.81
C MET A 248 3.10 -2.07 5.21
N TYR A 249 3.82 -0.99 4.87
CA TYR A 249 3.25 0.17 4.21
C TYR A 249 2.58 -0.18 2.88
N SER A 250 3.25 -1.01 2.05
CA SER A 250 2.67 -1.49 0.79
C SER A 250 1.44 -2.38 1.01
N GLY A 251 1.51 -3.30 1.99
CA GLY A 251 0.39 -4.17 2.37
C GLY A 251 -0.80 -3.42 2.98
N GLN A 252 -0.57 -2.25 3.57
CA GLN A 252 -1.63 -1.40 4.13
C GLN A 252 -2.31 -0.51 3.11
N ILE A 253 -1.56 0.06 2.15
CA ILE A 253 -2.16 0.82 1.03
C ILE A 253 -2.96 -0.09 0.10
N GLY A 254 -2.48 -1.33 -0.11
CA GLY A 254 -3.07 -2.29 -1.04
C GLY A 254 -4.59 -2.41 -0.92
N PRO A 255 -5.16 -2.82 0.23
CA PRO A 255 -6.59 -3.12 0.35
C PRO A 255 -7.49 -1.91 0.12
N PHE A 256 -7.02 -0.69 0.38
CA PHE A 256 -7.78 0.53 0.09
C PHE A 256 -7.80 0.90 -1.39
N SER A 257 -6.78 0.46 -2.15
CA SER A 257 -6.61 0.77 -3.57
C SER A 257 -7.08 -0.35 -4.50
N CYS A 258 -7.31 -1.56 -3.99
CA CYS A 258 -7.72 -2.70 -4.81
C CYS A 258 -9.19 -2.60 -5.27
N GLN A 259 -9.41 -2.78 -6.58
CA GLN A 259 -10.73 -2.98 -7.19
C GLN A 259 -10.98 -4.45 -7.58
N ASP A 260 -10.04 -5.35 -7.28
CA ASP A 260 -10.19 -6.81 -7.44
C ASP A 260 -10.17 -7.46 -6.04
N ILE A 261 -11.14 -8.32 -5.75
CA ILE A 261 -11.31 -8.87 -4.39
C ILE A 261 -10.24 -9.91 -4.06
N LEU A 262 -9.69 -10.64 -5.04
CA LEU A 262 -8.56 -11.53 -4.79
C LEU A 262 -7.28 -10.73 -4.53
N LEU A 263 -7.08 -9.63 -5.25
CA LEU A 263 -5.96 -8.73 -4.97
C LEU A 263 -6.10 -8.09 -3.58
N PHE A 264 -7.32 -7.73 -3.19
CA PHE A 264 -7.64 -7.29 -1.83
C PHE A 264 -7.19 -8.33 -0.80
N PHE A 265 -7.50 -9.62 -1.00
CA PHE A 265 -7.04 -10.71 -0.13
C PHE A 265 -5.51 -10.87 -0.09
N ILE A 266 -4.84 -10.82 -1.25
CA ILE A 266 -3.38 -10.92 -1.30
C ILE A 266 -2.73 -9.79 -0.49
N MET A 267 -3.23 -8.56 -0.65
CA MET A 267 -2.71 -7.41 0.09
C MET A 267 -3.06 -7.46 1.58
N TRP A 268 -4.24 -8.01 1.92
CA TRP A 268 -4.68 -8.25 3.29
C TRP A 268 -3.76 -9.23 4.05
N GLU A 269 -3.29 -10.28 3.37
CA GLU A 269 -2.34 -11.26 3.91
C GLU A 269 -0.90 -10.74 3.89
N LEU A 270 -0.54 -9.90 2.91
CA LEU A 270 0.81 -9.36 2.76
C LEU A 270 1.26 -8.60 4.01
N GLU A 271 0.37 -7.88 4.70
CA GLU A 271 0.75 -7.15 5.92
C GLU A 271 0.99 -8.06 7.14
N LEU A 272 0.48 -9.30 7.16
CA LEU A 272 0.58 -10.18 8.33
C LEU A 272 2.02 -10.60 8.60
N ILE A 273 2.77 -10.93 7.54
CA ILE A 273 4.15 -11.41 7.66
C ILE A 273 5.05 -10.32 8.27
N PRO A 274 5.07 -9.07 7.76
CA PRO A 274 5.83 -8.00 8.38
C PRO A 274 5.47 -7.74 9.84
N VAL A 275 4.17 -7.70 10.17
CA VAL A 275 3.72 -7.47 11.56
C VAL A 275 4.21 -8.57 12.50
N TYR A 276 4.09 -9.84 12.08
CA TYR A 276 4.53 -10.98 12.87
C TYR A 276 6.03 -10.90 13.18
N ILE A 277 6.86 -10.60 12.18
CA ILE A 277 8.31 -10.49 12.36
C ILE A 277 8.66 -9.26 13.22
N LEU A 278 8.03 -8.11 12.97
CA LEU A 278 8.22 -6.90 13.77
C LEU A 278 7.91 -7.15 15.26
N LEU A 279 6.81 -7.85 15.55
CA LEU A 279 6.42 -8.18 16.91
C LEU A 279 7.35 -9.21 17.56
N SER A 280 7.68 -10.30 16.85
CA SER A 280 8.51 -11.38 17.40
C SER A 280 9.95 -10.95 17.69
N MET A 281 10.52 -10.04 16.91
CA MET A 281 11.92 -9.60 17.03
C MET A 281 12.11 -8.35 17.91
N TRP A 282 11.22 -7.35 17.81
CA TRP A 282 11.33 -6.07 18.53
C TRP A 282 10.23 -5.85 19.59
N GLY A 283 9.38 -6.84 19.85
CA GLY A 283 8.40 -6.80 20.93
C GLY A 283 9.01 -6.97 22.33
N GLY A 284 8.15 -6.84 23.33
CA GLY A 284 8.45 -6.94 24.76
C GLY A 284 8.67 -8.36 25.27
N LYS A 285 8.39 -8.59 26.55
CA LYS A 285 8.71 -9.85 27.24
C LYS A 285 7.91 -11.03 26.70
N LYS A 286 6.63 -10.82 26.37
CA LYS A 286 5.72 -11.89 25.88
C LYS A 286 5.57 -11.89 24.36
N ARG A 287 6.56 -11.36 23.64
CA ARG A 287 6.52 -11.15 22.19
C ARG A 287 6.18 -12.38 21.36
N LEU A 288 6.73 -13.55 21.67
CA LEU A 288 6.46 -14.78 20.92
C LEU A 288 5.00 -15.23 21.07
N TYR A 289 4.47 -15.19 22.30
CA TYR A 289 3.06 -15.50 22.56
C TYR A 289 2.13 -14.52 21.83
N SER A 290 2.41 -13.21 21.91
CA SER A 290 1.59 -12.20 21.24
C SER A 290 1.67 -12.34 19.72
N ALA A 291 2.85 -12.62 19.14
CA ALA A 291 3.03 -12.80 17.71
C ALA A 291 2.32 -14.04 17.18
N THR A 292 2.45 -15.20 17.85
CA THR A 292 1.76 -16.42 17.45
C THR A 292 0.25 -16.29 17.60
N LYS A 293 -0.24 -15.65 18.66
CA LYS A 293 -1.67 -15.37 18.83
C LYS A 293 -2.19 -14.44 17.73
N PHE A 294 -1.46 -13.37 17.40
CA PHE A 294 -1.83 -12.46 16.32
C PHE A 294 -2.00 -13.18 14.98
N ILE A 295 -0.99 -13.94 14.55
CA ILE A 295 -1.03 -14.60 13.23
C ILE A 295 -2.10 -15.70 13.19
N LEU A 296 -2.28 -16.47 14.28
CA LEU A 296 -3.32 -17.50 14.33
C LEU A 296 -4.74 -16.92 14.24
N TYR A 297 -5.00 -15.80 14.92
CA TYR A 297 -6.30 -15.12 14.83
C TYR A 297 -6.55 -14.56 13.43
N THR A 298 -5.58 -13.86 12.88
CA THR A 298 -5.73 -13.10 11.62
C THR A 298 -5.64 -14.00 10.38
N ALA A 299 -4.64 -14.87 10.29
CA ALA A 299 -4.54 -15.82 9.19
C ALA A 299 -5.68 -16.86 9.28
N GLY A 300 -6.05 -17.29 10.48
CA GLY A 300 -7.18 -18.20 10.67
C GLY A 300 -8.52 -17.61 10.20
N SER A 301 -8.74 -16.30 10.43
CA SER A 301 -9.94 -15.63 9.95
C SER A 301 -9.90 -15.36 8.44
N SER A 302 -8.72 -15.10 7.87
CA SER A 302 -8.54 -14.88 6.43
C SER A 302 -8.98 -16.04 5.55
N ILE A 303 -9.01 -17.27 6.07
CA ILE A 303 -9.51 -18.45 5.35
C ILE A 303 -10.98 -18.26 4.97
N PHE A 304 -11.78 -17.64 5.85
CA PHE A 304 -13.19 -17.35 5.56
C PHE A 304 -13.35 -16.26 4.49
N LEU A 305 -12.44 -15.27 4.46
CA LEU A 305 -12.36 -14.28 3.39
C LEU A 305 -12.05 -14.96 2.06
N LEU A 306 -11.03 -15.81 1.99
CA LEU A 306 -10.68 -16.54 0.77
C LEU A 306 -11.84 -17.43 0.29
N MET A 307 -12.48 -18.16 1.20
CA MET A 307 -13.63 -19.01 0.88
C MET A 307 -14.80 -18.20 0.33
N GLY A 308 -15.10 -17.04 0.91
CA GLY A 308 -16.14 -16.13 0.40
C GLY A 308 -15.79 -15.55 -0.98
N ILE A 309 -14.53 -15.17 -1.20
CA ILE A 309 -14.05 -14.64 -2.50
C ILE A 309 -14.17 -15.70 -3.59
N LEU A 310 -13.68 -16.92 -3.32
CA LEU A 310 -13.80 -18.02 -4.28
C LEU A 310 -15.27 -18.41 -4.51
N GLY A 311 -16.08 -18.42 -3.45
CA GLY A 311 -17.51 -18.71 -3.53
C GLY A 311 -18.25 -17.73 -4.43
N ILE A 312 -17.99 -16.43 -4.27
CA ILE A 312 -18.58 -15.38 -5.12
C ILE A 312 -18.01 -15.41 -6.53
N GLY A 313 -16.70 -15.53 -6.69
CA GLY A 313 -16.04 -15.51 -8.00
C GLY A 313 -16.41 -16.70 -8.90
N LEU A 314 -16.72 -17.86 -8.30
CA LEU A 314 -17.19 -19.05 -9.02
C LEU A 314 -18.73 -19.07 -9.16
N TYR A 315 -19.44 -18.15 -8.53
CA TYR A 315 -20.90 -18.11 -8.59
C TYR A 315 -21.37 -17.58 -9.95
N SER A 316 -22.25 -18.35 -10.61
CA SER A 316 -23.00 -17.97 -11.82
C SER A 316 -22.20 -17.65 -13.10
N SER A 317 -20.91 -18.00 -13.21
CA SER A 317 -20.11 -17.67 -14.41
C SER A 317 -19.37 -18.87 -15.05
N ASN A 318 -19.39 -18.90 -16.39
CA ASN A 318 -18.52 -19.77 -17.22
C ASN A 318 -17.07 -19.24 -17.28
N GLU A 319 -16.87 -17.95 -16.99
CA GLU A 319 -15.57 -17.30 -16.82
C GLU A 319 -15.54 -16.55 -15.47
N PRO A 320 -14.71 -16.98 -14.49
CA PRO A 320 -14.69 -16.37 -13.17
C PRO A 320 -14.16 -14.93 -13.25
N THR A 321 -14.97 -13.97 -12.79
CA THR A 321 -14.56 -12.56 -12.66
C THR A 321 -14.48 -12.16 -11.20
N LEU A 322 -13.42 -11.43 -10.83
CA LEU A 322 -13.12 -11.01 -9.45
C LEU A 322 -13.09 -9.48 -9.32
N ASN A 323 -13.55 -8.77 -10.35
CA ASN A 323 -13.64 -7.32 -10.35
C ASN A 323 -14.80 -6.90 -9.45
N PHE A 324 -14.54 -5.92 -8.59
CA PHE A 324 -15.52 -5.46 -7.62
C PHE A 324 -16.77 -4.86 -8.29
N GLU A 325 -16.61 -4.03 -9.32
CA GLU A 325 -17.70 -3.39 -10.08
C GLU A 325 -18.67 -4.40 -10.71
N THR A 326 -18.17 -5.56 -11.16
CA THR A 326 -19.03 -6.61 -11.75
C THR A 326 -19.75 -7.38 -10.65
N LEU A 327 -19.09 -7.64 -9.53
CA LEU A 327 -19.63 -8.41 -8.41
C LEU A 327 -20.70 -7.65 -7.61
N THR A 328 -20.62 -6.32 -7.54
CA THR A 328 -21.65 -5.48 -6.89
C THR A 328 -22.97 -5.46 -7.66
N ASN A 329 -22.91 -5.65 -8.99
CA ASN A 329 -24.11 -5.68 -9.85
C ASN A 329 -24.74 -7.08 -9.95
N GLN A 330 -24.13 -8.08 -9.31
CA GLN A 330 -24.57 -9.46 -9.35
C GLN A 330 -25.52 -9.76 -8.18
N SER A 331 -26.70 -10.30 -8.48
CA SER A 331 -27.67 -10.70 -7.46
C SER A 331 -27.40 -12.13 -6.97
N TYR A 332 -27.45 -12.33 -5.66
CA TYR A 332 -27.31 -13.66 -5.03
C TYR A 332 -28.64 -14.10 -4.41
N PRO A 333 -28.94 -15.41 -4.34
CA PRO A 333 -30.02 -15.93 -3.53
C PRO A 333 -29.79 -15.58 -2.06
N GLY A 334 -30.82 -15.12 -1.36
CA GLY A 334 -30.66 -14.57 0.00
C GLY A 334 -29.95 -15.48 1.00
N VAL A 335 -30.15 -16.81 0.92
CA VAL A 335 -29.44 -17.78 1.78
C VAL A 335 -27.94 -17.79 1.50
N LEU A 336 -27.55 -17.76 0.22
CA LEU A 336 -26.15 -17.76 -0.20
C LEU A 336 -25.49 -16.43 0.18
N GLU A 337 -26.20 -15.32 0.00
CA GLU A 337 -25.77 -13.98 0.41
C GLU A 337 -25.48 -13.91 1.92
N ILE A 338 -26.36 -14.48 2.76
CA ILE A 338 -26.18 -14.56 4.21
C ILE A 338 -24.93 -15.38 4.58
N ILE A 339 -24.67 -16.49 3.89
CA ILE A 339 -23.50 -17.34 4.14
C ILE A 339 -22.20 -16.57 3.83
N PHE A 340 -22.14 -15.90 2.68
CA PHE A 340 -20.99 -15.06 2.33
C PHE A 340 -20.82 -13.90 3.30
N TYR A 341 -21.91 -13.23 3.66
CA TYR A 341 -21.91 -12.13 4.62
C TYR A 341 -21.32 -12.56 5.96
N MET A 342 -21.71 -13.73 6.47
CA MET A 342 -21.18 -14.25 7.74
C MET A 342 -19.70 -14.61 7.66
N GLY A 343 -19.23 -15.19 6.56
CA GLY A 343 -17.81 -15.50 6.35
C GLY A 343 -16.93 -14.24 6.32
N PHE A 344 -17.37 -13.23 5.58
CA PHE A 344 -16.70 -11.93 5.53
C PHE A 344 -16.80 -11.17 6.85
N LEU A 345 -17.98 -11.15 7.48
CA LEU A 345 -18.18 -10.56 8.81
C LEU A 345 -17.22 -11.17 9.81
N PHE A 346 -17.05 -12.50 9.84
CA PHE A 346 -16.12 -13.16 10.75
C PHE A 346 -14.67 -12.70 10.51
N THR A 347 -14.25 -12.59 9.26
CA THR A 347 -12.91 -12.10 8.90
C THR A 347 -12.69 -10.67 9.40
N PHE A 348 -13.61 -9.77 9.05
CA PHE A 348 -13.50 -8.36 9.40
C PHE A 348 -13.68 -8.13 10.89
N ALA A 349 -14.51 -8.94 11.57
CA ALA A 349 -14.73 -8.92 13.02
C ALA A 349 -13.52 -9.37 13.85
N VAL A 350 -12.53 -10.03 13.24
CA VAL A 350 -11.24 -10.26 13.90
C VAL A 350 -10.37 -9.01 13.80
N LYS A 351 -10.23 -8.38 12.61
CA LYS A 351 -9.37 -7.18 12.45
C LYS A 351 -9.96 -5.93 13.08
N LEU A 352 -11.23 -5.63 12.82
CA LEU A 352 -12.01 -4.76 13.69
C LEU A 352 -12.40 -5.59 14.90
N PRO A 353 -11.85 -5.36 16.09
CA PRO A 353 -11.99 -6.24 17.24
C PRO A 353 -13.44 -6.29 17.79
N ILE A 354 -14.36 -6.93 17.08
CA ILE A 354 -15.76 -7.11 17.50
C ILE A 354 -15.79 -8.16 18.60
N ILE A 355 -16.54 -7.93 19.66
CA ILE A 355 -16.72 -8.94 20.72
C ILE A 355 -17.40 -10.18 20.14
N PRO A 356 -16.87 -11.40 20.36
CA PRO A 356 -15.81 -11.79 21.30
C PRO A 356 -14.38 -11.91 20.72
N LEU A 357 -14.16 -11.59 19.45
CA LEU A 357 -12.94 -11.84 18.68
C LEU A 357 -11.78 -10.84 18.92
N HIS A 358 -11.90 -9.98 19.93
CA HIS A 358 -10.97 -8.89 20.22
C HIS A 358 -9.71 -9.27 21.01
N THR A 359 -9.61 -10.50 21.54
CA THR A 359 -8.63 -10.85 22.60
C THR A 359 -7.16 -10.84 22.14
N TRP A 360 -6.90 -10.90 20.83
CA TRP A 360 -5.54 -10.80 20.27
C TRP A 360 -4.98 -9.37 20.36
N LEU A 361 -5.84 -8.37 20.28
CA LEU A 361 -5.45 -6.98 20.09
C LEU A 361 -4.73 -6.39 21.31
N PRO A 362 -5.25 -6.51 22.55
CA PRO A 362 -4.56 -6.01 23.75
C PRO A 362 -3.20 -6.68 24.00
N ASP A 363 -3.05 -7.96 23.66
CA ASP A 363 -1.78 -8.67 23.81
C ASP A 363 -0.75 -8.25 22.77
N THR A 364 -1.18 -7.98 21.54
CA THR A 364 -0.34 -7.52 20.43
C THR A 364 0.18 -6.11 20.70
N HIS A 365 -0.72 -5.16 21.01
CA HIS A 365 -0.33 -3.78 21.34
C HIS A 365 0.43 -3.66 22.65
N GLY A 366 0.13 -4.51 23.63
CA GLY A 366 0.80 -4.51 24.93
C GLY A 366 2.30 -4.78 24.81
N GLU A 367 2.70 -5.60 23.85
CA GLU A 367 4.09 -6.04 23.68
C GLU A 367 4.79 -5.39 22.47
N ALA A 368 4.07 -4.87 21.47
CA ALA A 368 4.68 -4.28 20.28
C ALA A 368 5.53 -3.02 20.58
N HIS A 369 6.52 -2.80 19.71
CA HIS A 369 7.27 -1.53 19.66
C HIS A 369 6.34 -0.39 19.25
N TYR A 370 6.54 0.82 19.76
CA TYR A 370 5.56 1.90 19.58
C TYR A 370 5.42 2.37 18.13
N SER A 371 6.47 2.36 17.31
CA SER A 371 6.35 2.63 15.87
C SER A 371 5.50 1.58 15.15
N THR A 372 5.61 0.31 15.53
CA THR A 372 4.73 -0.76 15.03
C THR A 372 3.31 -0.58 15.56
N CYS A 373 3.13 -0.20 16.84
CA CYS A 373 1.81 0.12 17.41
C CYS A 373 1.12 1.27 16.68
N MET A 374 1.86 2.28 16.21
CA MET A 374 1.28 3.37 15.42
C MET A 374 0.63 2.84 14.14
N LEU A 375 1.29 1.91 13.44
CA LEU A 375 0.73 1.29 12.24
C LEU A 375 -0.43 0.34 12.55
N LEU A 376 -0.29 -0.48 13.59
CA LEU A 376 -1.34 -1.40 14.02
C LEU A 376 -2.59 -0.63 14.43
N ALA A 377 -2.48 0.29 15.39
CA ALA A 377 -3.61 1.00 15.96
C ALA A 377 -4.16 2.02 14.96
N GLY A 378 -3.26 2.70 14.23
CA GLY A 378 -3.58 3.74 13.27
C GLY A 378 -4.26 3.23 12.03
N ILE A 379 -3.83 2.10 11.46
CA ILE A 379 -4.22 1.67 10.10
C ILE A 379 -4.86 0.27 10.09
N LEU A 380 -4.24 -0.73 10.72
CA LEU A 380 -4.68 -2.13 10.60
C LEU A 380 -6.15 -2.33 11.00
N LEU A 381 -6.60 -1.70 12.10
CA LEU A 381 -7.99 -1.80 12.54
C LEU A 381 -8.96 -1.18 11.51
N LYS A 382 -8.54 -0.15 10.77
CA LYS A 382 -9.38 0.58 9.81
C LYS A 382 -9.57 -0.21 8.52
N MET A 383 -8.63 -1.09 8.18
CA MET A 383 -8.79 -2.02 7.05
C MET A 383 -9.98 -2.94 7.28
N GLY A 384 -10.24 -3.36 8.52
CA GLY A 384 -11.44 -4.11 8.86
C GLY A 384 -12.74 -3.30 8.67
N ALA A 385 -12.74 -2.01 9.04
CA ALA A 385 -13.90 -1.13 8.83
C ALA A 385 -14.17 -0.92 7.35
N TYR A 386 -13.11 -0.67 6.59
CA TYR A 386 -13.19 -0.53 5.15
C TYR A 386 -13.69 -1.83 4.49
N GLY A 387 -13.23 -3.00 4.93
CA GLY A 387 -13.75 -4.29 4.49
C GLY A 387 -15.23 -4.49 4.79
N LEU A 388 -15.70 -4.09 5.99
CA LEU A 388 -17.13 -4.13 6.31
C LEU A 388 -17.97 -3.21 5.41
N VAL A 389 -17.51 -1.99 5.13
CA VAL A 389 -18.26 -1.07 4.27
C VAL A 389 -18.24 -1.54 2.81
N ARG A 390 -17.06 -1.84 2.26
CA ARG A 390 -16.94 -2.24 0.85
C ARG A 390 -17.50 -3.63 0.58
N ILE A 391 -17.08 -4.64 1.32
CA ILE A 391 -17.44 -6.01 0.97
C ILE A 391 -18.79 -6.39 1.59
N ASN A 392 -19.05 -6.06 2.86
CA ASN A 392 -20.31 -6.47 3.48
C ASN A 392 -21.49 -5.56 3.13
N MET A 393 -21.31 -4.24 3.13
CA MET A 393 -22.42 -3.30 2.90
C MET A 393 -22.66 -3.02 1.40
N GLU A 394 -21.61 -2.80 0.60
CA GLU A 394 -21.75 -2.47 -0.84
C GLU A 394 -22.03 -3.71 -1.71
N LEU A 395 -21.41 -4.87 -1.43
CA LEU A 395 -21.59 -6.09 -2.25
C LEU A 395 -22.79 -6.95 -1.80
N LEU A 396 -23.11 -6.99 -0.49
CA LEU A 396 -24.16 -7.84 0.08
C LEU A 396 -25.23 -7.02 0.84
N PRO A 397 -25.95 -6.10 0.16
CA PRO A 397 -26.82 -5.14 0.81
C PRO A 397 -28.04 -5.78 1.49
N HIS A 398 -28.61 -6.84 0.93
CA HIS A 398 -29.78 -7.47 1.50
C HIS A 398 -29.42 -8.19 2.81
N ALA A 399 -28.33 -8.97 2.82
CA ALA A 399 -27.81 -9.58 4.04
C ALA A 399 -27.39 -8.52 5.07
N HIS A 400 -26.72 -7.44 4.66
CA HIS A 400 -26.34 -6.35 5.55
C HIS A 400 -27.55 -5.76 6.27
N SER A 401 -28.65 -5.54 5.55
CA SER A 401 -29.87 -4.99 6.13
C SER A 401 -30.47 -5.84 7.27
N ILE A 402 -30.33 -7.17 7.18
CA ILE A 402 -30.80 -8.12 8.19
C ILE A 402 -29.89 -8.10 9.42
N PHE A 403 -28.57 -8.02 9.22
CA PHE A 403 -27.58 -8.05 10.30
C PHE A 403 -27.29 -6.69 10.93
N SER A 404 -27.71 -5.60 10.30
CA SER A 404 -27.46 -4.23 10.77
C SER A 404 -27.92 -3.94 12.21
N PRO A 405 -29.14 -4.33 12.66
CA PRO A 405 -29.53 -4.19 14.07
C PRO A 405 -28.59 -4.92 15.04
N TRP A 406 -28.10 -6.10 14.65
CA TRP A 406 -27.17 -6.91 15.45
C TRP A 406 -25.81 -6.25 15.56
N LEU A 407 -25.31 -5.63 14.47
CA LEU A 407 -24.08 -4.85 14.50
C LEU A 407 -24.18 -3.68 15.48
N MET A 408 -25.27 -2.92 15.45
CA MET A 408 -25.46 -1.81 16.39
C MET A 408 -25.48 -2.30 17.85
N LEU A 409 -26.18 -3.40 18.12
CA LEU A 409 -26.24 -3.99 19.45
C LEU A 409 -24.83 -4.44 19.91
N LEU A 410 -24.11 -5.18 19.08
CA LEU A 410 -22.75 -5.63 19.37
C LEU A 410 -21.79 -4.47 19.60
N GLY A 411 -21.88 -3.42 18.78
CA GLY A 411 -21.09 -2.19 18.94
C GLY A 411 -21.37 -1.49 20.27
N SER A 412 -22.64 -1.39 20.68
CA SER A 412 -22.99 -0.75 21.96
C SER A 412 -22.48 -1.53 23.17
N ILE A 413 -22.60 -2.86 23.14
CA ILE A 413 -22.05 -3.76 24.17
C ILE A 413 -20.51 -3.64 24.18
N GLN A 414 -19.89 -3.55 23.00
CA GLN A 414 -18.45 -3.42 22.85
C GLN A 414 -17.91 -2.14 23.49
N ILE A 415 -18.58 -1.00 23.31
CA ILE A 415 -18.17 0.27 23.94
C ILE A 415 -18.10 0.11 25.46
N ILE A 416 -19.17 -0.41 26.08
CA ILE A 416 -19.28 -0.56 27.54
C ILE A 416 -18.27 -1.58 28.06
N TYR A 417 -18.18 -2.75 27.43
CA TYR A 417 -17.27 -3.80 27.84
C TYR A 417 -15.80 -3.36 27.74
N ALA A 418 -15.41 -2.77 26.61
CA ALA A 418 -14.04 -2.33 26.39
C ALA A 418 -13.64 -1.17 27.30
N ALA A 419 -14.55 -0.23 27.57
CA ALA A 419 -14.29 0.87 28.50
C ALA A 419 -14.16 0.37 29.95
N SER A 420 -15.01 -0.55 30.38
CA SER A 420 -14.96 -1.16 31.72
C SER A 420 -13.70 -2.00 31.92
N THR A 421 -13.33 -2.80 30.92
CA THR A 421 -12.10 -3.60 30.95
C THR A 421 -10.84 -2.73 30.90
N SER A 422 -10.85 -1.64 30.14
CA SER A 422 -9.77 -0.64 30.11
C SER A 422 -9.47 -0.09 31.51
N LEU A 423 -10.52 0.26 32.27
CA LEU A 423 -10.36 0.74 33.65
C LEU A 423 -9.69 -0.30 34.57
N GLY A 424 -9.99 -1.59 34.36
CA GLY A 424 -9.40 -2.70 35.11
C GLY A 424 -7.94 -3.03 34.71
N GLN A 425 -7.42 -2.49 33.61
CA GLN A 425 -6.06 -2.77 33.16
C GLN A 425 -5.01 -1.96 33.91
N ARG A 426 -3.99 -2.65 34.42
CA ARG A 426 -2.82 -2.05 35.07
C ARG A 426 -1.68 -1.70 34.11
N ASN A 427 -1.59 -2.40 32.97
CA ASN A 427 -0.57 -2.13 31.97
C ASN A 427 -1.00 -0.95 31.07
N LEU A 428 -0.16 0.08 30.97
CA LEU A 428 -0.44 1.31 30.22
C LEU A 428 -0.79 1.03 28.74
N LYS A 429 0.04 0.26 28.03
CA LYS A 429 -0.19 -0.05 26.62
C LYS A 429 -1.46 -0.87 26.41
N LYS A 430 -1.76 -1.82 27.32
CA LYS A 430 -2.99 -2.61 27.25
C LYS A 430 -4.24 -1.75 27.52
N ARG A 431 -4.15 -0.78 28.42
CA ARG A 431 -5.25 0.16 28.72
C ARG A 431 -5.61 1.01 27.49
N ILE A 432 -4.61 1.54 26.79
CA ILE A 432 -4.81 2.26 25.52
C ILE A 432 -5.34 1.33 24.41
N ALA A 433 -4.90 0.07 24.40
CA ALA A 433 -5.43 -0.92 23.45
C ALA A 433 -6.92 -1.21 23.66
N TYR A 434 -7.37 -1.35 24.91
CA TYR A 434 -8.81 -1.49 25.20
C TYR A 434 -9.60 -0.21 24.92
N SER A 435 -9.03 0.99 25.09
CA SER A 435 -9.72 2.21 24.64
C SER A 435 -9.93 2.21 23.12
N SER A 436 -8.96 1.69 22.36
CA SER A 436 -9.10 1.51 20.90
C SER A 436 -10.25 0.58 20.55
N VAL A 437 -10.41 -0.54 21.28
CA VAL A 437 -11.57 -1.46 21.10
C VAL A 437 -12.90 -0.74 21.35
N SER A 438 -12.95 0.13 22.36
CA SER A 438 -14.15 0.93 22.66
C SER A 438 -14.50 1.87 21.50
N HIS A 439 -13.54 2.63 20.97
CA HIS A 439 -13.79 3.55 19.84
C HIS A 439 -14.15 2.84 18.53
N MET A 440 -13.64 1.63 18.29
CA MET A 440 -14.09 0.81 17.15
C MET A 440 -15.56 0.41 17.27
N GLY A 441 -16.09 0.32 18.49
CA GLY A 441 -17.52 0.10 18.74
C GLY A 441 -18.41 1.15 18.08
N PHE A 442 -18.00 2.43 18.13
CA PHE A 442 -18.73 3.51 17.45
C PHE A 442 -18.78 3.32 15.93
N ILE A 443 -17.67 2.89 15.31
CA ILE A 443 -17.60 2.64 13.85
C ILE A 443 -18.63 1.57 13.46
N ILE A 444 -18.73 0.48 14.23
CA ILE A 444 -19.68 -0.61 13.97
C ILE A 444 -21.12 -0.09 14.06
N ILE A 445 -21.43 0.78 15.02
CA ILE A 445 -22.75 1.38 15.17
C ILE A 445 -23.06 2.32 14.00
N GLY A 446 -22.09 3.12 13.56
CA GLY A 446 -22.25 4.01 12.42
C GLY A 446 -22.54 3.26 11.13
N ILE A 447 -21.77 2.19 10.84
CA ILE A 447 -22.03 1.28 9.70
C ILE A 447 -23.41 0.64 9.84
N GLY A 448 -23.74 0.13 11.03
CA GLY A 448 -25.02 -0.50 11.32
C GLY A 448 -26.22 0.46 11.35
N SER A 449 -26.05 1.77 11.24
CA SER A 449 -27.17 2.72 11.27
C SER A 449 -27.89 2.86 9.92
N ILE A 450 -27.26 2.46 8.81
CA ILE A 450 -27.74 2.64 7.43
C ILE A 450 -28.32 4.05 7.23
N SER A 451 -27.51 5.06 7.54
CA SER A 451 -27.84 6.48 7.41
C SER A 451 -26.63 7.24 6.86
N ASP A 452 -26.89 8.31 6.11
CA ASP A 452 -25.82 9.14 5.53
C ASP A 452 -24.92 9.72 6.62
N THR A 453 -25.54 10.36 7.62
CA THR A 453 -24.82 10.94 8.76
C THR A 453 -24.07 9.90 9.59
N GLY A 454 -24.63 8.69 9.76
CA GLY A 454 -24.00 7.62 10.52
C GLY A 454 -22.82 6.98 9.80
N LEU A 455 -22.90 6.77 8.48
CA LEU A 455 -21.80 6.20 7.71
C LEU A 455 -20.66 7.23 7.53
N ASN A 456 -20.98 8.50 7.26
CA ASN A 456 -19.99 9.59 7.28
C ASN A 456 -19.32 9.72 8.66
N GLY A 457 -20.08 9.58 9.75
CA GLY A 457 -19.54 9.52 11.11
C GLY A 457 -18.61 8.33 11.34
N ALA A 458 -18.91 7.14 10.81
CA ALA A 458 -18.05 5.95 10.91
C ALA A 458 -16.71 6.13 10.16
N ILE A 459 -16.73 6.76 8.99
CA ILE A 459 -15.53 7.09 8.21
C ILE A 459 -14.69 8.12 8.98
N LEU A 460 -15.34 9.17 9.50
CA LEU A 460 -14.67 10.19 10.29
C LEU A 460 -14.04 9.61 11.56
N GLN A 461 -14.75 8.70 12.25
CA GLN A 461 -14.24 8.03 13.45
C GLN A 461 -13.04 7.13 13.12
N SER A 462 -13.08 6.45 11.97
CA SER A 462 -11.96 5.65 11.47
C SER A 462 -10.71 6.50 11.27
N ILE A 463 -10.84 7.68 10.66
CA ILE A 463 -9.72 8.61 10.42
C ILE A 463 -9.25 9.26 11.73
N SER A 464 -10.19 9.78 12.53
CA SER A 464 -9.94 10.45 13.81
C SER A 464 -9.18 9.55 14.78
N HIS A 465 -9.68 8.33 15.02
CA HIS A 465 -9.00 7.36 15.87
C HIS A 465 -7.69 6.86 15.25
N GLY A 466 -7.53 6.95 13.92
CA GLY A 466 -6.25 6.80 13.21
C GLY A 466 -5.15 7.65 13.81
N PHE A 467 -5.39 8.95 13.85
CA PHE A 467 -4.47 9.92 14.40
C PHE A 467 -4.32 9.80 15.93
N ILE A 468 -5.44 9.81 16.67
CA ILE A 468 -5.43 9.80 18.14
C ILE A 468 -4.76 8.53 18.69
N GLY A 469 -5.13 7.36 18.16
CA GLY A 469 -4.58 6.08 18.59
C GLY A 469 -3.07 5.99 18.34
N ALA A 470 -2.61 6.38 17.14
CA ALA A 470 -1.18 6.40 16.83
C ALA A 470 -0.39 7.32 17.77
N ALA A 471 -0.91 8.51 18.06
CA ALA A 471 -0.23 9.46 18.94
C ALA A 471 -0.18 8.98 20.41
N LEU A 472 -1.27 8.41 20.93
CA LEU A 472 -1.29 7.86 22.30
C LEU A 472 -0.32 6.67 22.45
N PHE A 473 -0.25 5.76 21.46
CA PHE A 473 0.71 4.66 21.50
C PHE A 473 2.16 5.14 21.36
N PHE A 474 2.40 6.17 20.53
CA PHE A 474 3.71 6.81 20.43
C PHE A 474 4.16 7.36 21.78
N LEU A 475 3.32 8.16 22.45
CA LEU A 475 3.67 8.76 23.73
C LEU A 475 3.80 7.74 24.88
N ALA A 476 2.96 6.70 24.89
CA ALA A 476 3.12 5.60 25.83
C ALA A 476 4.45 4.85 25.62
N GLY A 477 4.91 4.75 24.37
CA GLY A 477 6.22 4.21 24.01
C GLY A 477 7.40 5.06 24.46
N THR A 478 7.36 6.36 24.18
CA THR A 478 8.44 7.28 24.59
C THR A 478 8.52 7.44 26.11
N GLY A 479 7.39 7.34 26.80
CA GLY A 479 7.33 7.22 28.27
C GLY A 479 7.98 5.92 28.76
N TYR A 480 7.69 4.79 28.11
CA TYR A 480 8.34 3.51 28.43
C TYR A 480 9.85 3.53 28.22
N ASP A 481 10.36 4.21 27.18
CA ASP A 481 11.81 4.25 26.90
C ASP A 481 12.61 4.95 28.00
N ARG A 482 12.01 5.94 28.67
CA ARG A 482 12.64 6.68 29.78
C ARG A 482 12.51 5.97 31.11
N LEU A 483 11.31 5.47 31.38
CA LEU A 483 10.97 4.94 32.70
C LEU A 483 11.31 3.46 32.84
N ARG A 484 11.27 2.72 31.72
CA ARG A 484 11.34 1.26 31.66
C ARG A 484 10.26 0.56 32.52
N LEU A 485 9.19 1.28 32.86
CA LEU A 485 8.01 0.79 33.59
C LEU A 485 6.80 0.69 32.66
N LEU A 486 6.06 -0.43 32.74
CA LEU A 486 4.83 -0.67 31.97
C LEU A 486 3.56 -0.56 32.82
N TYR A 487 3.68 -0.68 34.14
CA TYR A 487 2.55 -0.77 35.06
C TYR A 487 2.25 0.59 35.69
N LEU A 488 0.99 1.00 35.61
CA LEU A 488 0.50 2.28 36.13
C LEU A 488 0.66 2.39 37.66
N ASP A 489 0.58 1.29 38.39
CA ASP A 489 0.72 1.26 39.86
C ASP A 489 2.12 1.71 40.35
N GLN A 490 3.12 1.58 39.47
CA GLN A 490 4.52 1.93 39.70
C GLN A 490 4.88 3.33 39.17
N MET A 491 3.95 3.96 38.46
CA MET A 491 4.08 5.30 37.90
C MET A 491 3.54 6.36 38.88
N GLY A 492 3.86 7.63 38.63
CA GLY A 492 3.33 8.77 39.36
C GLY A 492 4.27 9.98 39.30
N GLY A 493 3.70 11.19 39.38
CA GLY A 493 4.49 12.43 39.50
C GLY A 493 5.33 12.81 38.27
N MET A 494 5.05 12.26 37.07
CA MET A 494 5.83 12.55 35.86
C MET A 494 5.63 13.97 35.29
N ALA A 495 4.61 14.70 35.74
CA ALA A 495 4.34 16.05 35.21
C ALA A 495 5.51 17.03 35.44
N ILE A 496 6.23 16.87 36.54
CA ILE A 496 7.36 17.74 36.93
C ILE A 496 8.60 17.46 36.06
N PRO A 497 9.09 16.21 35.91
CA PRO A 497 10.28 15.94 35.10
C PRO A 497 10.04 16.00 33.58
N MET A 498 8.79 15.79 33.12
CA MET A 498 8.47 15.67 31.68
C MET A 498 7.25 16.52 31.27
N PRO A 499 7.30 17.86 31.45
CA PRO A 499 6.13 18.72 31.26
C PRO A 499 5.63 18.75 29.81
N LYS A 500 6.52 18.68 28.79
CA LYS A 500 6.09 18.69 27.38
C LYS A 500 5.39 17.40 26.99
N ILE A 501 5.87 16.24 27.44
CA ILE A 501 5.16 14.98 27.19
C ILE A 501 3.82 14.99 27.93
N PHE A 502 3.79 15.48 29.16
CA PHE A 502 2.54 15.63 29.91
C PHE A 502 1.50 16.49 29.19
N THR A 503 1.88 17.67 28.67
CA THR A 503 0.93 18.55 27.97
C THR A 503 0.38 17.90 26.71
N VAL A 504 1.24 17.34 25.86
CA VAL A 504 0.83 16.68 24.61
C VAL A 504 -0.01 15.43 24.90
N PHE A 505 0.37 14.60 25.87
CA PHE A 505 -0.41 13.42 26.27
C PHE A 505 -1.78 13.81 26.79
N SER A 506 -1.87 14.89 27.57
CA SER A 506 -3.14 15.40 28.10
C SER A 506 -4.05 15.89 26.98
N ILE A 507 -3.54 16.67 26.02
CA ILE A 507 -4.34 17.16 24.88
C ILE A 507 -4.88 15.99 24.04
N LEU A 508 -4.04 14.99 23.74
CA LEU A 508 -4.47 13.81 22.96
C LEU A 508 -5.42 12.91 23.74
N SER A 509 -5.25 12.80 25.05
CA SER A 509 -6.22 12.11 25.91
C SER A 509 -7.56 12.84 25.89
N MET A 510 -7.59 14.18 25.94
CA MET A 510 -8.82 14.96 25.77
C MET A 510 -9.44 14.77 24.38
N ALA A 511 -8.63 14.66 23.32
CA ALA A 511 -9.13 14.33 21.99
C ALA A 511 -9.80 12.95 21.96
N SER A 512 -9.26 11.95 22.67
CA SER A 512 -9.89 10.63 22.82
C SER A 512 -11.19 10.66 23.64
N LEU A 513 -11.42 11.69 24.45
CA LEU A 513 -12.66 11.86 25.23
C LEU A 513 -13.80 12.51 24.45
N ALA A 514 -13.64 12.69 23.14
CA ALA A 514 -14.59 13.44 22.34
C ALA A 514 -14.80 14.87 22.88
N LEU A 515 -13.72 15.57 23.22
CA LEU A 515 -13.80 16.99 23.59
C LEU A 515 -14.18 17.86 22.37
N PRO A 516 -15.19 18.76 22.47
CA PRO A 516 -15.59 19.63 21.37
C PRO A 516 -14.44 20.46 20.80
N GLY A 517 -14.35 20.53 19.47
CA GLY A 517 -13.22 21.15 18.76
C GLY A 517 -12.11 20.17 18.37
N MET A 518 -12.22 18.90 18.78
CA MET A 518 -11.36 17.79 18.32
C MET A 518 -12.14 16.84 17.40
N SER A 519 -11.43 16.17 16.50
CA SER A 519 -12.05 15.25 15.51
C SER A 519 -12.87 14.12 16.13
N GLY A 520 -12.50 13.64 17.32
CA GLY A 520 -13.22 12.58 18.03
C GLY A 520 -14.66 12.96 18.37
N PHE A 521 -14.90 14.23 18.74
CA PHE A 521 -16.24 14.71 19.10
C PHE A 521 -17.19 14.69 17.91
N VAL A 522 -16.77 15.27 16.78
CA VAL A 522 -17.61 15.39 15.59
C VAL A 522 -18.00 14.00 15.07
N ALA A 523 -17.04 13.08 15.07
CA ALA A 523 -17.25 11.71 14.62
C ALA A 523 -18.26 10.96 15.49
N GLU A 524 -18.09 10.97 16.82
CA GLU A 524 -19.03 10.31 17.73
C GLU A 524 -20.43 10.96 17.66
N LEU A 525 -20.50 12.29 17.65
CA LEU A 525 -21.75 13.04 17.52
C LEU A 525 -22.53 12.71 16.25
N MET A 526 -21.84 12.59 15.10
CA MET A 526 -22.49 12.17 13.85
C MET A 526 -23.06 10.76 13.93
N ILE A 527 -22.37 9.84 14.58
CA ILE A 527 -22.87 8.47 14.77
C ILE A 527 -24.13 8.47 15.63
N PHE A 528 -24.20 9.31 16.68
CA PHE A 528 -25.44 9.51 17.44
C PHE A 528 -26.59 10.04 16.58
N PHE A 529 -26.32 11.05 15.75
CA PHE A 529 -27.33 11.59 14.83
C PHE A 529 -27.75 10.58 13.75
N GLY A 530 -26.83 9.73 13.29
CA GLY A 530 -27.12 8.64 12.35
C GLY A 530 -28.13 7.63 12.91
N ILE A 531 -27.97 7.25 14.18
CA ILE A 531 -28.93 6.36 14.84
C ILE A 531 -30.32 7.02 14.92
N LEU A 532 -30.39 8.31 15.25
CA LEU A 532 -31.64 9.04 15.37
C LEU A 532 -32.37 9.17 14.01
N THR A 533 -31.63 9.56 12.97
CA THR A 533 -32.16 9.83 11.63
C THR A 533 -32.53 8.57 10.84
N SER A 534 -31.97 7.42 11.19
CA SER A 534 -32.23 6.14 10.50
C SER A 534 -33.72 5.79 10.43
N GLN A 535 -34.31 5.67 9.23
CA GLN A 535 -35.75 5.41 9.10
C GLN A 535 -36.14 3.93 9.32
N LYS A 536 -35.16 3.02 9.20
CA LYS A 536 -35.39 1.57 9.20
C LYS A 536 -35.69 0.96 10.58
N TYR A 537 -35.36 1.67 11.65
CA TYR A 537 -35.37 1.13 13.01
C TYR A 537 -36.57 1.61 13.84
N LEU A 538 -37.12 0.70 14.64
CA LEU A 538 -38.16 1.02 15.62
C LEU A 538 -37.63 1.96 16.69
N LEU A 539 -38.46 2.91 17.12
CA LEU A 539 -38.10 3.93 18.13
C LEU A 539 -37.51 3.32 19.40
N MET A 540 -38.07 2.21 19.88
CA MET A 540 -37.61 1.54 21.11
C MET A 540 -36.16 1.02 21.00
N THR A 541 -35.80 0.46 19.84
CA THR A 541 -34.43 -0.03 19.59
C THR A 541 -33.42 1.12 19.55
N LYS A 542 -33.79 2.26 18.95
CA LYS A 542 -32.96 3.47 18.94
C LYS A 542 -32.71 4.00 20.34
N ILE A 543 -33.75 4.11 21.17
CA ILE A 543 -33.64 4.60 22.55
C ILE A 543 -32.69 3.71 23.35
N LEU A 544 -32.82 2.38 23.23
CA LEU A 544 -31.96 1.43 23.92
C LEU A 544 -30.48 1.62 23.53
N ILE A 545 -30.18 1.67 22.23
CA ILE A 545 -28.80 1.79 21.73
C ILE A 545 -28.19 3.14 22.12
N ILE A 546 -28.95 4.22 22.02
CA ILE A 546 -28.50 5.56 22.42
C ILE A 546 -28.19 5.59 23.92
N PHE A 547 -29.06 5.02 24.76
CA PHE A 547 -28.84 4.93 26.20
C PHE A 547 -27.58 4.13 26.55
N LEU A 548 -27.30 3.03 25.87
CA LEU A 548 -26.06 2.27 26.06
C LEU A 548 -24.84 3.08 25.62
N ASN A 549 -24.93 3.81 24.51
CA ASN A 549 -23.83 4.63 24.00
C ASN A 549 -23.53 5.84 24.90
N THR A 550 -24.54 6.45 25.54
CA THR A 550 -24.30 7.55 26.49
C THR A 550 -23.56 7.07 27.75
N ILE A 551 -23.83 5.84 28.22
CA ILE A 551 -23.01 5.21 29.27
C ILE A 551 -21.56 5.07 28.79
N GLY A 552 -21.36 4.68 27.52
CA GLY A 552 -20.05 4.64 26.87
C GLY A 552 -19.30 5.96 26.94
N ILE A 553 -19.96 7.07 26.53
CA ILE A 553 -19.38 8.42 26.64
C ILE A 553 -18.93 8.70 28.07
N ILE A 554 -19.75 8.41 29.08
CA ILE A 554 -19.41 8.65 30.49
C ILE A 554 -18.20 7.82 30.93
N LEU A 555 -18.08 6.59 30.45
CA LEU A 555 -16.94 5.73 30.78
C LEU A 555 -15.63 6.20 30.15
N THR A 556 -15.66 6.93 29.03
CA THR A 556 -14.44 7.41 28.37
C THR A 556 -13.58 8.33 29.27
N PRO A 557 -14.11 9.43 29.86
CA PRO A 557 -13.35 10.25 30.82
C PRO A 557 -12.84 9.47 32.01
N ILE A 558 -13.63 8.51 32.50
CA ILE A 558 -13.28 7.75 33.70
C ILE A 558 -11.97 6.99 33.47
N TYR A 559 -11.82 6.26 32.37
CA TYR A 559 -10.59 5.51 32.15
C TYR A 559 -9.44 6.40 31.67
N SER A 560 -9.66 7.43 30.86
CA SER A 560 -8.54 8.23 30.30
C SER A 560 -7.99 9.24 31.32
N LEU A 561 -8.84 9.94 32.07
CA LEU A 561 -8.40 10.88 33.12
C LEU A 561 -7.79 10.13 34.30
N SER A 562 -8.32 8.95 34.64
CA SER A 562 -7.72 8.08 35.64
C SER A 562 -6.31 7.61 35.23
N MET A 563 -6.09 7.31 33.94
CA MET A 563 -4.77 6.99 33.39
C MET A 563 -3.82 8.18 33.52
N LEU A 564 -4.25 9.37 33.08
CA LEU A 564 -3.47 10.61 33.21
C LEU A 564 -3.09 10.88 34.67
N ARG A 565 -4.05 10.75 35.59
CA ARG A 565 -3.84 10.95 37.03
C ARG A 565 -2.80 9.98 37.58
N GLN A 566 -2.89 8.70 37.26
CA GLN A 566 -1.94 7.69 37.76
C GLN A 566 -0.54 7.86 37.17
N MET A 567 -0.44 8.31 35.92
CA MET A 567 0.84 8.47 35.23
C MET A 567 1.56 9.76 35.65
N PHE A 568 0.87 10.91 35.59
CA PHE A 568 1.50 12.23 35.68
C PHE A 568 1.33 12.90 37.04
N TYR A 569 0.23 12.66 37.73
CA TYR A 569 -0.09 13.31 39.00
C TYR A 569 0.35 12.44 40.19
N GLY A 570 0.50 13.05 41.36
CA GLY A 570 0.85 12.38 42.60
C GLY A 570 2.28 12.66 43.09
N TYR A 571 2.51 12.35 44.37
CA TYR A 571 3.74 12.70 45.09
C TYR A 571 4.73 11.54 45.22
N LYS A 572 4.45 10.38 44.60
CA LYS A 572 5.39 9.25 44.60
C LYS A 572 6.62 9.66 43.81
N LEU A 573 7.69 10.00 44.54
CA LEU A 573 9.00 10.27 43.97
C LEU A 573 9.52 8.99 43.32
N PHE A 574 9.95 9.13 42.07
CA PHE A 574 10.69 8.11 41.35
C PHE A 574 11.95 7.73 42.13
N ASN A 575 11.94 6.59 42.81
CA ASN A 575 13.18 5.90 43.20
C ASN A 575 13.75 5.19 41.97
N THR A 576 14.14 5.97 40.94
CA THR A 576 14.90 5.45 39.80
C THR A 576 16.37 5.84 39.94
N PRO A 577 17.31 4.92 39.68
CA PRO A 577 18.74 5.11 39.91
C PRO A 577 19.44 6.05 38.90
N ASN A 578 18.73 6.63 37.92
CA ASN A 578 19.34 7.41 36.84
C ASN A 578 19.03 8.91 36.94
N SER A 579 20.11 9.70 36.99
CA SER A 579 20.16 11.15 37.22
C SER A 579 19.99 12.02 35.96
N TYR A 580 19.70 11.44 34.79
CA TYR A 580 19.54 12.19 33.53
C TYR A 580 18.19 11.92 32.86
N PHE A 581 17.12 12.52 33.38
CA PHE A 581 15.82 12.54 32.73
C PHE A 581 15.74 13.71 31.75
N PHE A 582 15.59 13.40 30.46
CA PHE A 582 15.31 14.39 29.42
C PHE A 582 13.83 14.33 29.04
N ASP A 583 13.14 15.47 29.05
CA ASP A 583 11.69 15.58 28.80
C ASP A 583 11.31 15.07 27.40
N SER A 584 11.49 15.87 26.35
CA SER A 584 11.20 15.45 24.98
C SER A 584 12.25 15.96 24.00
N GLY A 585 12.66 15.07 23.09
CA GLY A 585 13.48 15.44 21.95
C GLY A 585 12.69 16.26 20.93
N PRO A 586 13.35 17.11 20.12
CA PRO A 586 12.67 17.89 19.09
C PRO A 586 11.90 16.99 18.11
N ARG A 587 12.42 15.78 17.83
CA ARG A 587 11.75 14.76 17.01
C ARG A 587 10.42 14.31 17.60
N GLU A 588 10.36 13.99 18.90
CA GLU A 588 9.14 13.47 19.52
C GLU A 588 8.04 14.53 19.57
N LEU A 589 8.46 15.78 19.83
CA LEU A 589 7.58 16.94 19.82
C LEU A 589 7.05 17.21 18.40
N PHE A 590 7.92 17.14 17.38
CA PHE A 590 7.53 17.25 15.97
C PHE A 590 6.51 16.18 15.57
N ILE A 591 6.77 14.91 15.88
CA ILE A 591 5.87 13.78 15.60
C ILE A 591 4.49 14.03 16.23
N SER A 592 4.46 14.40 17.50
CA SER A 592 3.21 14.56 18.23
C SER A 592 2.40 15.78 17.77
N ILE A 593 3.06 16.91 17.52
CA ILE A 593 2.41 18.12 17.00
C ILE A 593 1.90 17.88 15.58
N SER A 594 2.67 17.19 14.74
CA SER A 594 2.25 16.87 13.37
C SER A 594 0.96 16.06 13.36
N ILE A 595 0.79 15.09 14.27
CA ILE A 595 -0.46 14.32 14.40
C ILE A 595 -1.59 15.16 15.03
N LEU A 596 -1.27 16.07 15.95
CA LEU A 596 -2.26 16.92 16.62
C LEU A 596 -2.95 17.90 15.65
N ILE A 597 -2.22 18.42 14.66
CA ILE A 597 -2.75 19.41 13.70
C ILE A 597 -3.97 18.86 12.94
N PRO A 598 -3.93 17.68 12.29
CA PRO A 598 -5.12 17.07 11.69
C PRO A 598 -6.26 16.82 12.68
N VAL A 599 -5.97 16.39 13.91
CA VAL A 599 -7.01 16.12 14.93
C VAL A 599 -7.81 17.37 15.26
N ILE A 600 -7.14 18.52 15.42
CA ILE A 600 -7.79 19.81 15.66
C ILE A 600 -8.45 20.33 14.39
N GLY A 601 -7.75 20.27 13.25
CA GLY A 601 -8.24 20.79 11.96
C GLY A 601 -9.55 20.12 11.53
N ILE A 602 -9.62 18.80 11.63
CA ILE A 602 -10.84 18.03 11.36
C ILE A 602 -11.94 18.33 12.39
N GLY A 603 -11.57 18.57 13.65
CA GLY A 603 -12.52 18.94 14.70
C GLY A 603 -13.17 20.31 14.49
N ILE A 604 -12.45 21.27 13.91
CA ILE A 604 -12.95 22.61 13.60
C ILE A 604 -13.72 22.62 12.27
N TYR A 605 -13.21 21.93 11.24
CA TYR A 605 -13.80 21.92 9.90
C TYR A 605 -13.88 20.49 9.33
N PRO A 606 -14.92 19.72 9.70
CA PRO A 606 -15.07 18.33 9.29
C PRO A 606 -15.47 18.16 7.81
N ASP A 607 -16.08 19.19 7.21
CA ASP A 607 -16.53 19.19 5.80
C ASP A 607 -15.41 18.88 4.81
N PHE A 608 -14.15 19.19 5.18
CA PHE A 608 -12.98 18.81 4.38
C PHE A 608 -12.94 17.31 4.09
N ILE A 609 -13.25 16.46 5.08
CA ILE A 609 -13.28 15.00 4.89
C ILE A 609 -14.54 14.59 4.14
N PHE A 610 -15.69 15.17 4.46
CA PHE A 610 -16.96 14.81 3.83
C PHE A 610 -16.98 15.09 2.35
N SER A 611 -16.30 16.15 1.89
CA SER A 611 -16.19 16.47 0.46
C SER A 611 -15.65 15.31 -0.39
N PHE A 612 -14.89 14.39 0.20
CA PHE A 612 -14.42 13.20 -0.49
C PHE A 612 -15.39 12.00 -0.39
N SER A 613 -16.15 11.86 0.70
CA SER A 613 -16.94 10.65 0.97
C SER A 613 -18.40 10.73 0.55
N VAL A 614 -19.01 11.93 0.53
CA VAL A 614 -20.46 12.13 0.38
C VAL A 614 -21.02 11.42 -0.84
N ASP A 615 -20.50 11.69 -2.05
CA ASP A 615 -21.02 11.10 -3.29
C ASP A 615 -21.03 9.57 -3.26
N LYS A 616 -19.99 8.96 -2.67
CA LYS A 616 -19.88 7.50 -2.59
C LYS A 616 -20.78 6.92 -1.50
N VAL A 617 -20.95 7.63 -0.38
CA VAL A 617 -21.83 7.22 0.71
C VAL A 617 -23.29 7.25 0.26
N GLU A 618 -23.70 8.29 -0.47
CA GLU A 618 -25.03 8.36 -1.10
C GLU A 618 -25.28 7.19 -2.06
N ALA A 619 -24.31 6.89 -2.94
CA ALA A 619 -24.40 5.78 -3.89
C ALA A 619 -24.50 4.39 -3.22
N ILE A 620 -23.90 4.21 -2.04
CA ILE A 620 -24.03 2.96 -1.28
C ILE A 620 -25.41 2.88 -0.61
N LEU A 621 -25.89 3.99 -0.06
CA LEU A 621 -27.15 4.03 0.66
C LEU A 621 -28.37 3.94 -0.25
N SER A 622 -28.28 4.36 -1.52
CA SER A 622 -29.35 4.17 -2.51
C SER A 622 -29.71 2.70 -2.76
N ASN A 623 -28.85 1.75 -2.40
CA ASN A 623 -29.16 0.32 -2.50
C ASN A 623 -30.07 -0.18 -1.37
N PHE A 624 -30.30 0.62 -0.33
CA PHE A 624 -31.08 0.25 0.86
C PHE A 624 -32.47 0.88 0.92
N PHE A 625 -32.76 1.85 0.06
CA PHE A 625 -34.01 2.60 -0.06
C PHE A 625 -34.55 2.48 -1.48
#